data_AF-A0A538T8T5-F1
#
_entry.id   AF-A0A538T8T5-F1
#
_cell.length_a   1.000
_cell.length_b   1.000
_cell.length_c   1.000
_cell.angle_alpha   90.00
_cell.angle_beta   90.00
_cell.angle_gamma   90.00
#
_symmetry.space_group_name_H-M   'P 1'
#
loop_
_entity.id
_entity.type
_entity.pdbx_description
1 polymer ?
#
loop_
_entity_poly.entity_id
_entity_poly.type
_entity_poly.pdbx_seq_one_letter_code
_entity_poly.pdbx_strand_id
1 'polypeptide(L)' 'MCEHCKIVRRKGVIRVICSRNPRHKQRQK' A
#
# COMPACT_ATOMS: atom_id res chain seq x y z
N MET A 1 2.54 -7.46 6.44
CA MET A 1 1.61 -6.33 6.72
C MET A 1 1.85 -5.87 8.15
N CYS A 2 1.81 -4.56 8.45
CA CYS A 2 2.13 -3.97 9.78
C CYS A 2 1.23 -2.75 10.08
N GLU A 3 1.30 -2.14 11.26
CA GLU A 3 0.45 -0.98 11.61
C GLU A 3 0.67 0.24 10.71
N HIS A 4 1.82 0.34 10.05
CA HIS A 4 2.13 1.44 9.12
C HIS A 4 1.62 1.21 7.70
N CYS A 5 0.98 0.07 7.42
CA CYS A 5 0.37 -0.19 6.12
C CYS A 5 -0.90 0.65 5.95
N LYS A 6 -1.01 1.35 4.83
CA LYS A 6 -2.17 2.17 4.49
C LYS A 6 -2.67 1.81 3.10
N ILE A 7 -4.00 1.73 2.97
CA ILE A 7 -4.65 1.56 1.67
C ILE A 7 -4.85 2.95 1.07
N VAL A 8 -4.40 3.13 -0.17
CA VAL A 8 -4.53 4.40 -0.91
C VAL A 8 -5.15 4.14 -2.28
N ARG A 9 -6.05 5.02 -2.69
CA ARG A 9 -6.58 5.07 -4.06
C ARG A 9 -5.86 6.17 -4.82
N ARG A 10 -5.14 5.81 -5.90
CA ARG A 10 -4.44 6.77 -6.77
C ARG A 10 -4.68 6.41 -8.23
N LYS A 11 -5.14 7.37 -9.03
CA LYS A 11 -5.46 7.18 -10.47
C LYS A 11 -6.42 5.99 -10.69
N GLY A 12 -7.45 5.84 -9.85
CA GLY A 12 -8.41 4.73 -9.92
C GLY A 12 -7.89 3.37 -9.43
N VAL A 13 -6.61 3.24 -9.09
CA VAL A 13 -6.01 1.97 -8.64
C VAL A 13 -5.86 1.94 -7.12
N ILE A 14 -6.29 0.85 -6.50
CA ILE A 14 -6.09 0.59 -5.07
C ILE A 14 -4.67 0.03 -4.85
N ARG A 15 -3.96 0.61 -3.89
CA ARG A 15 -2.62 0.20 -3.50
C ARG A 15 -2.52 0.12 -1.99
N VAL A 16 -1.74 -0.82 -1.50
CA VAL A 16 -1.22 -0.79 -0.13
C VAL A 16 0.15 -0.12 -0.20
N ILE A 17 0.36 0.90 0.60
CA ILE A 17 1.67 1.50 0.84
C ILE A 17 2.08 1.25 2.29
N CYS A 18 3.38 1.24 2.55
CA CYS A 18 3.92 1.16 3.90
C CYS A 18 5.10 2.11 3.98
N SER A 19 5.09 3.00 4.98
CA SER A 19 6.15 3.99 5.19
C SER A 19 7.42 3.36 5.76
N ARG A 20 7.28 2.34 6.62
CA ARG A 20 8.39 1.72 7.34
C ARG A 20 9.04 0.55 6.60
N ASN A 21 8.27 -0.19 5.79
CA ASN A 21 8.78 -1.36 5.07
C ASN A 21 8.26 -1.40 3.62
N PRO A 22 9.13 -1.17 2.61
CA PRO A 22 8.72 -1.17 1.21
C PRO A 22 8.26 -2.54 0.68
N ARG A 23 8.62 -3.66 1.33
CA ARG A 23 8.15 -5.01 0.93
C ARG A 23 6.65 -5.23 1.14
N HIS A 24 6.00 -4.41 1.96
CA HIS A 24 4.56 -4.47 2.16
C HIS A 24 3.75 -3.69 1.11
N LYS A 25 4.42 -3.00 0.16
CA LYS A 25 3.73 -2.26 -0.90
C LYS A 25 3.07 -3.26 -1.86
N GLN A 26 1.77 -3.13 -2.08
CA GLN A 26 0.98 -4.00 -2.95
C GLN A 26 0.14 -3.17 -3.92
N ARG A 27 0.02 -3.62 -5.17
CA ARG A 27 -0.98 -3.11 -6.12
C ARG A 27 -2.11 -4.13 -6.23
N GLN A 28 -3.35 -3.68 -6.18
CA GLN A 28 -4.45 -4.54 -6.65
C GLN A 28 -4.26 -4.71 -8.16
N LYS A 29 -4.22 -5.96 -8.63
CA LYS A 29 -4.14 -6.24 -10.06
C LYS A 29 -5.29 -5.56 -10.79
#